data_AF-A0A3C0QV34-F1
#
_entry.id   AF-A0A3C0QV34-F1
#
_cell.length_a   1.000
_cell.length_b   1.000
_cell.length_c   1.000
_cell.angle_alpha   90.00
_cell.angle_beta   90.00
_cell.angle_gamma   90.00
#
_symmetry.space_group_name_H-M   'P 1'
#
loop_
_entity.id
_entity.type
_entity.pdbx_description
1 polymer ?
#
loop_
_entity_poly.entity_id
_entity_poly.type
_entity_poly.pdbx_seq_one_letter_code
_entity_poly.pdbx_strand_id
1 'polypeptide(L)'
;MNKISNFFSFFVPPEPWRRTVLVLSGIVVGMLILVAHISEATSYLSDRPETCTNCHVMYPYYASWAKGSHSNNATCSDCHVPQENFV
;
A
#
# COMPACT_ATOMS: atom_id res chain seq x y z
N MET A 1 9.97 -39.69 4.62
CA MET A 1 8.96 -39.44 3.57
C MET A 1 8.10 -38.24 3.97
N ASN A 2 8.54 -37.08 3.50
CA ASN A 2 7.82 -35.86 3.10
C ASN A 2 6.81 -35.23 4.09
N LYS A 3 7.28 -34.68 5.22
CA LYS A 3 6.50 -33.73 6.05
C LYS A 3 5.94 -32.53 5.26
N ILE A 4 6.61 -32.18 4.16
CA ILE A 4 6.24 -31.07 3.26
C ILE A 4 4.85 -31.30 2.64
N SER A 5 4.50 -32.52 2.24
CA SER A 5 3.19 -32.79 1.61
C SER A 5 2.03 -32.64 2.59
N ASN A 6 2.25 -32.95 3.88
CA ASN A 6 1.24 -32.80 4.92
C ASN A 6 0.98 -31.33 5.30
N PHE A 7 1.97 -30.45 5.08
CA PHE A 7 1.80 -29.01 5.31
C PHE A 7 0.97 -28.37 4.20
N PHE A 8 1.20 -28.76 2.93
CA PHE A 8 0.40 -28.27 1.81
C PHE A 8 -1.03 -28.80 1.83
N SER A 9 -1.26 -30.06 2.22
CA SER A 9 -2.61 -30.63 2.30
C SER A 9 -3.50 -29.99 3.38
N PHE A 10 -2.91 -29.29 4.36
CA PHE A 10 -3.65 -28.52 5.36
C PHE A 10 -4.24 -27.22 4.80
N PHE A 11 -3.54 -26.56 3.86
CA PHE A 11 -4.00 -25.31 3.23
C PHE A 11 -4.90 -25.53 2.01
N VAL A 12 -4.96 -26.75 1.46
CA VAL A 12 -5.79 -27.06 0.29
C VAL A 12 -7.24 -27.35 0.76
N PRO A 13 -8.24 -26.59 0.28
CA PRO A 13 -9.64 -26.81 0.66
C PRO A 13 -10.17 -28.17 0.17
N PRO A 14 -11.17 -28.76 0.84
CA PRO A 14 -11.76 -30.05 0.46
C PRO A 14 -12.29 -30.05 -0.99
N GLU A 15 -12.19 -31.19 -1.70
CA GLU A 15 -12.62 -31.37 -3.10
C GLU A 15 -13.95 -30.67 -3.48
N PRO A 16 -15.06 -30.82 -2.74
CA PRO A 16 -16.33 -30.18 -3.12
C PRO A 16 -16.30 -28.65 -3.04
N TRP A 17 -15.47 -28.08 -2.16
CA TRP A 17 -15.37 -26.63 -1.94
C TRP A 17 -14.21 -25.98 -2.69
N ARG A 18 -13.29 -26.77 -3.25
CA ARG A 18 -12.04 -26.29 -3.85
C ARG A 18 -12.29 -25.22 -4.92
N ARG A 19 -13.25 -25.43 -5.83
CA ARG A 19 -13.55 -24.46 -6.89
C ARG A 19 -14.11 -23.16 -6.32
N THR A 20 -15.05 -23.26 -5.38
CA THR A 20 -15.69 -22.10 -4.75
C THR A 20 -14.67 -21.26 -3.98
N VAL A 21 -13.82 -21.90 -3.17
CA VAL A 21 -12.77 -21.21 -2.39
C VAL A 21 -11.75 -20.55 -3.32
N LEU A 22 -11.35 -21.21 -4.40
CA LEU A 22 -10.44 -20.61 -5.39
C LEU A 22 -11.04 -19.35 -6.02
N VAL A 23 -12.31 -19.41 -6.48
CA VAL A 23 -12.98 -18.25 -7.07
C VAL A 23 -13.12 -17.11 -6.07
N LEU A 24 -13.59 -17.39 -4.85
CA LEU A 24 -13.75 -16.38 -3.81
C LEU A 24 -12.40 -15.76 -3.40
N SER A 25 -11.36 -16.57 -3.27
CA SER A 25 -10.00 -16.08 -2.98
C SER A 25 -9.49 -15.16 -4.09
N GLY A 26 -9.75 -15.51 -5.36
CA GLY A 26 -9.41 -14.65 -6.50
C GLY A 26 -10.14 -13.31 -6.46
N ILE A 27 -11.42 -13.31 -6.10
CA ILE A 27 -12.21 -12.07 -5.93
C ILE A 27 -11.63 -11.22 -4.80
N VAL A 28 -11.35 -11.82 -3.63
CA VAL A 28 -10.78 -11.10 -2.48
C VAL A 28 -9.41 -10.52 -2.82
N VAL A 29 -8.51 -11.30 -3.43
CA VAL A 29 -7.19 -10.82 -3.85
C VAL A 29 -7.32 -9.70 -4.90
N GLY A 30 -8.21 -9.87 -5.88
CA GLY A 30 -8.49 -8.83 -6.88
C GLY A 30 -9.00 -7.53 -6.26
N MET A 31 -9.92 -7.62 -5.29
CA MET A 31 -10.39 -6.46 -4.54
C MET A 31 -9.29 -5.80 -3.72
N LEU A 32 -8.45 -6.57 -3.04
CA LEU A 32 -7.33 -6.03 -2.27
C LEU A 32 -6.34 -5.27 -3.16
N ILE A 33 -6.00 -5.84 -4.32
CA ILE A 33 -5.13 -5.18 -5.31
C ILE A 33 -5.78 -3.89 -5.82
N LEU A 34 -7.08 -3.94 -6.14
CA LEU A 34 -7.82 -2.76 -6.62
C LEU A 34 -7.85 -1.64 -5.57
N VAL A 35 -8.11 -1.97 -4.31
CA VAL A 35 -8.11 -1.01 -3.21
C VAL A 35 -6.71 -0.42 -3.01
N ALA A 36 -5.67 -1.25 -3.01
CA ALA A 36 -4.29 -0.78 -2.91
C ALA A 36 -3.91 0.17 -4.06
N HIS A 37 -4.43 -0.09 -5.26
CA HIS A 37 -4.20 0.78 -6.42
C HIS A 37 -4.94 2.12 -6.30
N ILE A 38 -6.24 2.10 -6.00
CA ILE A 38 -7.06 3.33 -5.91
C ILE A 38 -6.63 4.21 -4.74
N SER A 39 -6.13 3.63 -3.65
CA SER A 39 -5.61 4.37 -2.50
C SER A 39 -4.18 4.89 -2.68
N GLU A 40 -3.57 4.66 -3.84
CA GLU A 40 -2.16 4.94 -4.11
C GLU A 40 -1.22 4.41 -3.02
N ALA A 41 -1.45 3.19 -2.53
CA ALA A 41 -0.70 2.65 -1.38
C ALA A 41 0.83 2.67 -1.58
N THR A 42 1.31 2.54 -2.81
CA THR A 42 2.74 2.61 -3.14
C THR A 42 3.34 4.01 -3.02
N SER A 43 2.52 5.07 -3.11
CA SER A 43 2.99 6.46 -3.00
C SER A 43 3.59 6.75 -1.61
N TYR A 44 3.14 6.05 -0.56
CA TYR A 44 3.65 6.13 0.81
C TYR A 44 5.08 5.62 1.00
N LEU A 45 5.63 4.91 0.00
CA LEU A 45 7.03 4.48 -0.02
C LEU A 45 7.95 5.52 -0.69
N SER A 46 7.43 6.72 -0.98
CA SER A 46 8.16 7.79 -1.65
C SER A 46 8.04 9.11 -0.89
N ASP A 47 9.00 10.00 -1.11
CA ASP A 47 9.07 11.35 -0.54
C ASP A 47 8.30 12.40 -1.35
N ARG A 48 7.37 11.95 -2.19
CA ARG A 48 6.60 12.84 -3.07
C ARG A 48 5.63 13.69 -2.25
N PRO A 49 5.64 15.03 -2.40
CA PRO A 49 4.75 15.91 -1.65
C PRO A 49 3.26 15.66 -1.99
N GLU A 50 2.96 15.12 -3.17
CA GLU A 50 1.60 14.73 -3.56
C GLU A 50 1.06 13.56 -2.72
N THR A 51 1.92 12.67 -2.22
CA THR A 51 1.54 11.57 -1.32
C THR A 51 0.81 12.10 -0.09
N CYS A 52 1.24 13.26 0.44
CA CYS A 52 0.62 13.85 1.61
C CYS A 52 -0.83 14.30 1.32
N THR A 53 -1.18 14.57 0.06
CA THR A 53 -2.53 14.95 -0.35
C THR A 53 -3.50 13.77 -0.46
N ASN A 54 -3.05 12.53 -0.27
CA ASN A 54 -3.95 11.38 -0.10
C ASN A 54 -4.90 11.58 1.11
N CYS A 55 -4.52 12.43 2.06
CA CYS A 55 -5.40 12.89 3.13
C CYS A 55 -5.91 14.31 2.83
N HIS A 56 -7.23 14.46 2.74
CA HIS A 56 -7.91 15.73 2.45
C HIS A 56 -7.51 16.91 3.37
N VAL A 57 -7.19 16.62 4.64
CA VAL A 57 -6.74 17.63 5.62
C VAL A 57 -5.43 18.30 5.18
N MET A 58 -4.66 17.63 4.32
CA MET A 58 -3.38 18.11 3.85
C MET A 58 -3.48 19.10 2.69
N TYR A 59 -4.63 19.18 2.00
CA TYR A 59 -4.81 20.07 0.84
C TYR A 59 -4.40 21.53 1.07
N PRO A 60 -4.79 22.23 2.15
CA PRO A 60 -4.37 23.62 2.36
C PRO A 60 -2.86 23.76 2.58
N TYR A 61 -2.22 22.78 3.22
CA TYR A 61 -0.78 22.77 3.48
C TYR A 61 0.01 22.52 2.20
N TYR A 62 -0.42 21.55 1.40
CA TYR A 62 0.17 21.31 0.07
C TYR A 62 0.03 22.54 -0.84
N ALA A 63 -1.14 23.17 -0.87
CA ALA A 63 -1.36 24.38 -1.68
C ALA A 63 -0.47 25.56 -1.24
N SER A 64 -0.20 25.67 0.06
CA SER A 64 0.71 26.69 0.61
C SER A 64 2.17 26.37 0.28
N TRP A 65 2.60 25.11 0.44
CA TRP A 65 3.93 24.64 0.04
C TRP A 65 4.17 24.86 -1.46
N ALA A 66 3.22 24.47 -2.31
CA ALA A 66 3.33 24.56 -3.77
C ALA A 66 3.55 26.00 -4.26
N LYS A 67 2.95 26.99 -3.57
CA LYS A 67 3.11 28.42 -3.87
C LYS A 67 4.27 29.08 -3.10
N GLY A 68 4.82 28.40 -2.12
CA GLY A 68 5.91 28.90 -1.28
C GLY A 68 7.28 28.69 -1.91
N SER A 69 8.32 29.26 -1.31
CA SER A 69 9.70 29.08 -1.76
C SER A 69 10.20 27.64 -1.59
N HIS A 70 9.66 26.91 -0.61
CA HIS A 70 10.08 25.54 -0.31
C HIS A 70 9.82 24.56 -1.46
N SER A 71 8.78 24.72 -2.27
CA SER A 71 8.53 23.83 -3.40
C SER A 71 9.65 23.82 -4.45
N ASN A 72 10.53 24.83 -4.44
CA ASN A 72 11.68 24.88 -5.34
C ASN A 72 12.85 23.98 -4.89
N ASN A 73 12.94 23.65 -3.59
CA ASN A 73 14.17 23.09 -3.04
C ASN A 73 13.97 22.05 -1.92
N ALA A 74 12.74 21.79 -1.48
CA ALA A 74 12.44 20.84 -0.41
C ALA A 74 11.07 20.19 -0.60
N THR A 75 10.99 18.90 -0.27
CA THR A 75 9.74 18.14 -0.15
C THR A 75 9.14 18.29 1.24
N CYS A 76 7.95 17.73 1.44
CA CYS A 76 7.32 17.66 2.74
C CYS A 76 8.15 16.82 3.73
N SER A 77 8.70 15.68 3.27
CA SER A 77 9.36 14.70 4.15
C SER A 77 10.74 15.15 4.59
N ASP A 78 11.44 15.97 3.80
CA ASP A 78 12.74 16.55 4.16
C ASP A 78 12.74 17.22 5.55
N CYS A 79 11.59 17.76 5.97
CA CYS A 79 11.42 18.43 7.26
C CYS A 79 10.49 17.69 8.23
N HIS A 80 9.45 17.01 7.72
CA HIS A 80 8.40 16.41 8.58
C HIS A 80 8.60 14.93 8.89
N VAL A 81 9.53 14.26 8.22
CA VAL A 81 9.87 12.86 8.51
C VAL A 81 11.27 12.82 9.14
N PRO A 82 11.49 11.95 10.15
CA PRO A 82 12.83 11.75 10.69
C PRO A 82 13.82 11.33 9.61
N GLN A 83 14.97 12.01 9.55
CA GLN A 83 16.05 11.70 8.62
C GLN A 83 16.95 10.55 9.11
N GLU A 84 16.78 10.18 10.39
CA GLU A 84 17.59 9.20 11.10
C GLU A 84 16.94 7.81 11.08
N ASN A 85 16.52 7.32 9.92
CA ASN A 85 15.97 5.95 9.80
C ASN A 85 17.11 4.95 9.55
N PHE A 86 17.10 3.84 10.31
CA PHE A 86 18.12 2.77 10.26
C PHE A 86 17.94 1.77 9.10
N VAL A 87 17.28 2.18 8.02
CA VAL A 87 17.04 1.37 6.82
C VAL A 87 17.76 1.96 5.61
#